data_AF-A0A5N1I5L9-F1
#
_entry.id   AF-A0A5N1I5L9-F1
#
_cell.length_a   1.000
_cell.length_b   1.000
_cell.length_c   1.000
_cell.angle_alpha   90.00
_cell.angle_beta   90.00
_cell.angle_gamma   90.00
#
_symmetry.space_group_name_H-M   'P 1'
#
loop_
_entity.id
_entity.type
_entity.pdbx_description
1 polymer ?
#
loop_
_entity_poly.entity_id
_entity_poly.type
_entity_poly.pdbx_seq_one_letter_code
_entity_poly.pdbx_strand_id
1 'polypeptide(L)' 'MKREDFKMEDKKITLTTDYANSSINIDFSDNLTDEGERGYILSASFLSYAISEGLSKEEIVEMISNGYDQFTSENN' A
#
# COMPACT_ATOMS: atom_id res chain seq x y z
N MET A 1 -9.66 0.02 41.22
CA MET A 1 -9.80 0.41 39.80
C MET A 1 -8.89 -0.53 39.00
N LYS A 2 -9.46 -1.49 38.27
CA LYS A 2 -8.66 -2.39 37.41
C LYS A 2 -8.15 -1.56 36.23
N ARG A 3 -6.85 -1.61 35.95
CA ARG A 3 -6.29 -1.03 34.72
C ARG A 3 -6.82 -1.90 33.57
N GLU A 4 -7.62 -1.33 32.67
CA GLU A 4 -7.88 -1.97 31.40
C GLU A 4 -6.56 -1.93 30.61
N ASP A 5 -6.05 -3.10 30.24
CA ASP A 5 -4.93 -3.20 29.32
C ASP A 5 -5.42 -2.64 27.98
N PHE A 6 -4.99 -1.42 27.64
CA PHE A 6 -5.16 -0.84 26.31
C PHE A 6 -4.37 -1.71 25.32
N LYS A 7 -4.99 -2.78 24.82
CA LYS A 7 -4.46 -3.47 23.64
C LYS A 7 -4.57 -2.49 22.49
N MET A 8 -3.43 -2.05 21.99
CA MET A 8 -3.39 -1.32 20.73
C MET A 8 -4.02 -2.23 19.68
N GLU A 9 -5.07 -1.74 19.02
CA GLU A 9 -5.70 -2.48 17.93
C GLU A 9 -4.68 -2.69 16.81
N ASP A 10 -4.82 -3.79 16.08
CA ASP A 10 -3.98 -4.06 14.93
C ASP A 10 -4.23 -3.00 13.84
N LYS A 11 -3.16 -2.56 13.19
CA LYS A 11 -3.24 -1.66 12.04
C LYS A 11 -3.46 -2.48 10.78
N LYS A 12 -4.37 -2.04 9.92
CA LYS A 12 -4.76 -2.77 8.72
C LYS A 12 -4.86 -1.84 7.51
N ILE A 13 -4.45 -2.37 6.37
CA ILE A 13 -4.72 -1.81 5.05
C ILE A 13 -5.51 -2.84 4.27
N THR A 14 -6.62 -2.44 3.65
CA THR A 14 -7.41 -3.30 2.77
C THR A 14 -7.33 -2.76 1.35
N LEU A 15 -6.91 -3.60 0.40
CA LEU A 15 -6.90 -3.29 -1.03
C LEU A 15 -8.07 -4.03 -1.69
N THR A 16 -8.89 -3.31 -2.45
CA THR A 16 -9.96 -3.91 -3.24
C THR A 16 -9.88 -3.42 -4.68
N THR A 17 -10.18 -4.31 -5.62
CA THR A 17 -10.27 -3.97 -7.04
C THR A 17 -11.73 -3.83 -7.43
N ASP A 18 -12.05 -2.76 -8.13
CA ASP A 18 -13.34 -2.60 -8.80
C ASP A 18 -13.10 -2.66 -10.31
N TYR A 19 -13.28 -3.85 -10.88
CA TYR A 19 -13.11 -4.07 -12.31
C TYR A 19 -14.13 -3.34 -13.17
N ALA A 20 -15.31 -2.99 -12.64
CA ALA A 20 -16.30 -2.24 -13.41
C ALA A 20 -15.84 -0.79 -13.62
N ASN A 21 -15.13 -0.23 -12.64
CA ASN A 21 -14.60 1.13 -12.68
C ASN A 21 -13.08 1.20 -12.96
N SER A 22 -12.46 0.06 -13.27
CA SER A 22 -11.00 -0.07 -13.48
C SER A 22 -10.16 0.59 -12.38
N SER A 23 -10.60 0.47 -11.12
CA SER A 23 -9.95 1.15 -9.99
C SER A 23 -9.43 0.19 -8.94
N ILE A 24 -8.45 0.67 -8.18
CA ILE A 24 -7.97 0.06 -6.95
C ILE A 24 -8.35 1.01 -5.82
N ASN A 25 -9.07 0.50 -4.82
CA ASN A 25 -9.46 1.24 -3.63
C ASN A 25 -8.62 0.77 -2.44
N ILE A 26 -8.29 1.71 -1.56
CA ILE A 26 -7.47 1.49 -0.38
C ILE A 26 -8.20 2.01 0.86
N ASP A 27 -8.47 1.13 1.81
CA ASP A 27 -9.04 1.49 3.12
C ASP A 27 -8.02 1.25 4.22
N PHE A 28 -7.92 2.21 5.15
CA PHE A 28 -7.06 2.13 6.32
C PHE A 28 -7.90 1.91 7.57
N SER A 29 -7.38 1.16 8.55
CA SER A 29 -8.01 1.08 9.87
C SER A 29 -7.98 2.44 10.58
N ASP A 30 -8.97 2.67 11.45
CA ASP A 30 -9.18 3.97 12.12
C ASP A 30 -7.96 4.44 12.93
N ASN A 31 -7.16 3.49 13.43
CA ASN A 31 -5.95 3.73 14.21
C ASN A 31 -4.67 3.91 13.37
N LEU A 32 -4.75 3.83 12.03
CA LEU A 32 -3.65 4.08 11.09
C LEU A 32 -3.89 5.43 10.41
N THR A 33 -3.66 6.53 11.15
CA THR A 33 -3.91 7.90 10.68
C THR A 33 -2.68 8.61 10.14
N ASP A 34 -1.48 8.15 10.51
CA ASP A 34 -0.22 8.78 10.11
C ASP A 34 0.12 8.45 8.65
N GLU A 35 0.32 9.49 7.84
CA GLU A 35 0.60 9.35 6.41
C GLU A 35 1.96 8.72 6.13
N GLY A 36 2.97 9.01 6.96
CA GLY A 36 4.31 8.43 6.84
C GLY A 36 4.29 6.93 7.11
N GLU A 37 3.57 6.50 8.14
CA GLU A 37 3.36 5.10 8.48
C GLU A 37 2.59 4.35 7.38
N ARG A 38 1.53 4.96 6.83
CA ARG A 38 0.80 4.40 5.68
C ARG A 38 1.74 4.17 4.49
N GLY A 39 2.52 5.19 4.14
CA GLY A 39 3.48 5.12 3.03
C GLY A 39 4.55 4.05 3.26
N TYR A 40 5.06 3.93 4.49
CA TYR A 40 6.02 2.90 4.87
C TYR A 40 5.45 1.49 4.71
N ILE A 41 4.26 1.21 5.26
CA ILE A 41 3.64 -0.12 5.20
C ILE A 41 3.35 -0.51 3.75
N LEU A 42 2.80 0.40 2.93
CA LEU A 42 2.53 0.14 1.52
C LEU A 42 3.81 -0.17 0.73
N SER A 43 4.85 0.64 0.92
CA SER A 43 6.14 0.46 0.25
C SER A 43 6.81 -0.85 0.65
N ALA A 44 6.81 -1.18 1.95
CA ALA A 44 7.35 -2.43 2.47
C ALA A 44 6.57 -3.64 1.94
N SER A 45 5.24 -3.54 1.84
CA SER A 45 4.38 -4.60 1.29
C SER A 45 4.69 -4.87 -0.18
N PHE A 46 4.80 -3.82 -0.99
CA PHE A 46 5.16 -3.94 -2.41
C PHE A 46 6.55 -4.57 -2.59
N LEU A 47 7.56 -4.08 -1.85
CA LEU A 47 8.91 -4.63 -1.93
C LEU A 47 8.98 -6.08 -1.44
N SER A 48 8.25 -6.43 -0.37
CA SER A 48 8.19 -7.81 0.12
C SER A 48 7.59 -8.75 -0.91
N TYR A 49 6.53 -8.33 -1.61
CA TYR A 49 5.96 -9.06 -2.73
C TYR A 49 6.95 -9.19 -3.90
N ALA A 50 7.58 -8.09 -4.30
CA ALA A 50 8.55 -8.12 -5.40
C ALA A 50 9.71 -9.09 -5.14
N ILE A 51 10.21 -9.11 -3.90
CA ILE A 51 11.25 -10.05 -3.47
C ILE A 51 10.73 -11.49 -3.48
N SER A 52 9.49 -11.76 -3.04
CA SER A 52 8.94 -13.12 -3.04
C SER A 52 8.72 -13.68 -4.45
N GLU A 53 8.41 -12.80 -5.42
CA GLU A 53 8.30 -13.16 -6.84
C GLU A 53 9.67 -13.28 -7.54
N GLY A 54 10.77 -12.95 -6.85
CA GLY A 54 12.12 -13.04 -7.41
C GLY A 54 12.47 -11.92 -8.39
N LEU A 55 11.77 -10.79 -8.34
CA LEU A 55 12.03 -9.66 -9.23
C LEU A 55 13.40 -9.04 -8.95
N SER A 56 14.12 -8.73 -10.03
CA SER A 56 15.35 -7.96 -9.97
C SER A 56 15.07 -6.50 -9.61
N LYS A 57 16.12 -5.80 -9.18
CA LYS A 57 16.04 -4.36 -8.90
C LYS A 57 15.63 -3.58 -10.14
N GLU A 58 16.14 -3.97 -11.30
CA GLU A 58 15.86 -3.33 -12.58
C GLU A 58 14.38 -3.46 -12.96
N GLU A 59 13.80 -4.66 -12.81
CA GLU A 59 12.37 -4.90 -13.05
C GLU A 59 11.49 -4.08 -12.10
N ILE A 60 11.86 -3.98 -10.82
CA ILE A 60 11.13 -3.15 -9.85
C ILE A 60 11.15 -1.67 -10.25
N VAL A 61 12.31 -1.16 -10.67
CA VAL A 61 12.45 0.24 -11.14
C VAL A 61 11.61 0.49 -12.38
N GLU A 62 11.59 -0.45 -13.33
CA GLU A 62 10.77 -0.37 -14.53
C GLU A 62 9.28 -0.37 -14.20
N MET A 63 8.82 -1.26 -13.30
CA MET A 63 7.42 -1.30 -12.85
C MET A 63 6.97 0.02 -12.23
N ILE A 64 7.80 0.62 -11.37
CA ILE A 64 7.49 1.91 -10.74
C ILE A 64 7.41 3.02 -11.80
N SER A 65 8.37 3.06 -12.72
CA SER A 65 8.44 4.08 -13.77
C SER A 65 7.24 3.99 -14.69
N ASN A 66 6.95 2.79 -15.22
CA ASN A 66 5.81 2.55 -16.10
C ASN A 66 4.48 2.82 -15.40
N GLY A 67 4.35 2.41 -14.13
CA GLY A 67 3.16 2.70 -13.33
C GLY A 67 2.95 4.20 -13.14
N TYR A 68 4.01 4.93 -12.77
CA TYR A 68 3.93 6.38 -12.59
C TYR A 68 3.52 7.10 -13.89
N ASP A 69 4.12 6.73 -15.01
CA ASP A 69 3.77 7.29 -16.32
C ASP A 69 2.31 6.97 -16.68
N GLN A 70 1.85 5.74 -16.44
CA GLN A 70 0.45 5.37 -16.68
C GLN A 70 -0.54 6.18 -15.84
N PHE A 71 -0.24 6.44 -14.57
CA PHE A 71 -1.13 7.21 -13.68
C PHE A 71 -1.03 8.73 -13.84
N THR A 72 0.04 9.24 -14.48
CA THR A 72 0.25 10.69 -14.67
C THR A 72 0.08 11.17 -16.11
N SER A 73 0.08 10.26 -17.09
CA SER A 73 -0.12 10.59 -18.50
C SER A 73 -1.53 11.09 -18.84
N GLU A 74 -2.56 10.73 -18.05
CA GLU A 74 -3.90 11.32 -18.19
C GLU A 74 -4.01 12.76 -17.63
N ASN A 75 -2.99 13.25 -16.93
CA ASN A 75 -2.94 14.60 -16.35
C ASN A 75 -2.09 15.60 -17.16
N ASN A 76 -1.64 15.23 -18.36
CA ASN A 76 -0.87 16.11 -19.28
C ASN A 76 -1.48 16.13 -20.69
#